data_AF-K9UBZ2-F1
#
_entry.id   AF-K9UBZ2-F1
#
_cell.length_a   1.000
_cell.length_b   1.000
_cell.length_c   1.000
_cell.angle_alpha   90.00
_cell.angle_beta   90.00
_cell.angle_gamma   90.00
#
_symmetry.space_group_name_H-M   'P 1'
#
loop_
_entity.id
_entity.type
_entity.pdbx_description
1 polymer ?
#
loop_
_entity_poly.entity_id
_entity_poly.type
_entity_poly.pdbx_seq_one_letter_code
_entity_poly.pdbx_strand_id
1 'polypeptide(L)'
;MSLSNARSFDRLVKDSPALQSQIEQMRSPIELIALARAEGVELTMEDMREIAQTAYHAWVITLDPPMRSFFELAQQSEELNQELKQCQSLPAAIDLANRNGFALAADDFQQAAIAAAAIPGFSFEKLWFRNLGLL
;
A
#
# COMPACT_ATOMS: atom_id res chain seq x y z
N MET A 1 -5.72 -27.40 9.55
CA MET A 1 -4.88 -26.26 9.96
C MET A 1 -5.76 -25.02 9.96
N SER A 2 -5.76 -24.24 11.04
CA SER A 2 -6.43 -22.93 11.05
C SER A 2 -5.67 -21.98 10.10
N LEU A 3 -6.38 -21.12 9.39
CA LEU A 3 -5.75 -20.03 8.65
C LEU A 3 -5.17 -19.02 9.66
N SER A 4 -4.12 -18.28 9.27
CA SER A 4 -3.70 -17.09 10.02
C SER A 4 -4.85 -16.08 10.05
N ASN A 5 -4.87 -15.19 11.04
CA ASN A 5 -5.90 -14.16 11.14
C ASN A 5 -5.83 -13.22 9.92
N ALA A 6 -4.62 -12.90 9.44
CA ALA A 6 -4.41 -12.20 8.17
C ALA A 6 -5.12 -12.88 6.99
N ARG A 7 -4.92 -14.19 6.78
CA ARG A 7 -5.54 -14.93 5.66
C ARG A 7 -7.04 -15.11 5.83
N SER A 8 -7.51 -15.25 7.06
CA SER A 8 -8.93 -15.33 7.37
C SER A 8 -9.63 -14.01 7.04
N PHE A 9 -9.04 -12.89 7.44
CA PHE A 9 -9.55 -11.56 7.15
C PHE A 9 -9.49 -11.20 5.66
N ASP A 10 -8.38 -11.51 4.98
CA ASP A 10 -8.25 -11.32 3.53
C ASP A 10 -9.34 -12.06 2.75
N ARG A 11 -9.67 -13.29 3.17
CA ARG A 11 -10.79 -14.05 2.59
C ARG A 11 -12.13 -13.36 2.84
N LEU A 12 -12.42 -12.94 4.07
CA LEU A 12 -13.65 -12.22 4.40
C LEU A 12 -13.82 -10.97 3.53
N VAL A 13 -12.74 -10.21 3.34
CA VAL A 13 -12.73 -9.02 2.48
C VAL A 13 -13.00 -9.38 1.02
N LYS A 14 -12.36 -10.42 0.48
CA LYS A 14 -12.57 -10.87 -0.90
C LYS A 14 -14.00 -11.31 -1.16
N ASP A 15 -14.63 -11.95 -0.18
CA ASP A 15 -15.99 -12.48 -0.29
C ASP A 15 -17.07 -11.43 0.00
N SER A 16 -16.71 -10.21 0.44
CA SER A 16 -17.65 -9.17 0.84
C SER A 16 -17.41 -7.83 0.13
N PRO A 17 -18.23 -7.49 -0.89
CA PRO A 17 -18.17 -6.17 -1.54
C PRO A 17 -18.34 -5.01 -0.56
N ALA A 18 -19.14 -5.20 0.50
CA ALA A 18 -19.33 -4.18 1.53
C ALA A 18 -18.05 -3.91 2.33
N LEU A 19 -17.25 -4.94 2.64
CA LEU A 19 -15.96 -4.76 3.29
C LEU A 19 -14.94 -4.12 2.35
N GLN A 20 -14.97 -4.46 1.06
CA GLN A 20 -14.10 -3.82 0.06
C GLN A 20 -14.37 -2.31 -0.02
N SER A 21 -15.65 -1.91 -0.12
CA SER A 21 -16.02 -0.48 -0.13
C SER A 21 -15.64 0.26 1.15
N GLN A 22 -15.70 -0.39 2.33
CA GLN A 22 -15.22 0.22 3.57
C GLN A 22 -13.70 0.42 3.56
N ILE A 23 -12.95 -0.59 3.11
CA ILE A 23 -11.49 -0.52 3.02
C ILE A 23 -11.02 0.55 2.03
N GLU A 24 -11.72 0.71 0.91
CA GLU A 24 -11.43 1.75 -0.09
C GLU A 24 -11.45 3.15 0.53
N GLN A 25 -12.28 3.39 1.55
CA GLN A 25 -12.44 4.71 2.18
C GLN A 25 -11.45 4.98 3.32
N MET A 26 -10.69 3.98 3.77
CA MET A 26 -9.80 4.10 4.93
C MET A 26 -8.73 5.18 4.75
N ARG A 27 -8.41 5.90 5.83
CA ARG A 27 -7.38 6.95 5.87
C ARG A 27 -6.20 6.56 6.76
N SER A 28 -6.30 5.45 7.48
CA SER A 28 -5.28 4.98 8.41
C SER A 28 -5.25 3.46 8.54
N PRO A 29 -4.10 2.86 8.91
CA PRO A 29 -4.02 1.43 9.22
C PRO A 29 -4.83 1.02 10.46
N ILE A 30 -5.12 1.97 11.36
CA ILE A 30 -5.88 1.71 12.59
C ILE A 30 -7.34 1.36 12.26
N GLU A 31 -7.91 1.97 11.22
CA GLU A 31 -9.25 1.62 10.74
C GLU A 31 -9.35 0.18 10.26
N LEU A 32 -8.28 -0.38 9.70
CA LEU A 32 -8.23 -1.79 9.32
C LEU A 32 -8.34 -2.72 10.53
N ILE A 33 -7.61 -2.38 11.62
CA ILE A 33 -7.64 -3.15 12.87
C ILE A 33 -9.04 -3.10 13.49
N ALA A 34 -9.66 -1.91 13.48
CA ALA A 34 -11.02 -1.73 13.99
C ALA A 34 -12.04 -2.52 13.15
N LEU A 35 -11.93 -2.50 11.82
CA LEU A 35 -12.80 -3.26 10.92
C LEU A 35 -12.64 -4.76 11.16
N ALA A 36 -11.42 -5.27 11.20
CA ALA A 36 -11.18 -6.70 11.46
C ALA A 36 -11.79 -7.14 12.79
N ARG A 37 -11.63 -6.34 13.85
CA ARG A 37 -12.25 -6.63 15.16
C ARG A 37 -13.77 -6.65 15.08
N ALA A 38 -14.40 -5.74 14.33
CA ALA A 38 -15.84 -5.72 14.12
C ALA A 38 -16.34 -6.99 13.41
N GLU A 39 -15.52 -7.56 12.53
CA GLU A 39 -15.74 -8.85 11.85
C GLU A 39 -15.31 -10.06 12.69
N GLY A 40 -14.97 -9.88 13.97
CA GLY A 40 -14.58 -10.95 14.88
C GLY A 40 -13.16 -11.49 14.68
N VAL A 41 -12.31 -10.78 13.94
CA VAL A 41 -10.90 -11.13 13.71
C VAL A 41 -9.97 -10.20 14.47
N GLU A 42 -9.14 -10.75 15.35
CA GLU A 42 -8.11 -9.98 16.03
C GLU A 42 -6.79 -10.00 15.24
N LEU A 43 -6.48 -8.89 14.56
CA LEU A 43 -5.20 -8.74 13.86
C LEU A 43 -4.09 -8.37 14.84
N THR A 44 -3.03 -9.17 14.84
CA THR A 44 -1.77 -8.85 15.52
C THR A 44 -0.89 -7.95 14.65
N MET A 45 0.22 -7.46 15.20
CA MET A 45 1.24 -6.76 14.42
C MET A 45 1.86 -7.65 13.32
N GLU A 46 1.96 -8.96 13.57
CA GLU A 46 2.45 -9.90 12.57
C GLU A 46 1.46 -10.08 11.42
N ASP A 47 0.15 -10.14 11.72
CA ASP A 47 -0.90 -10.20 10.69
C ASP A 47 -0.90 -8.93 9.84
N MET A 48 -0.76 -7.76 10.46
CA MET A 48 -0.65 -6.48 9.74
C MET A 48 0.56 -6.47 8.81
N ARG A 49 1.69 -7.04 9.23
CA ARG A 49 2.88 -7.19 8.41
C ARG A 49 2.65 -8.16 7.25
N GLU A 50 1.98 -9.30 7.47
CA GLU A 50 1.63 -10.26 6.41
C GLU A 50 0.72 -9.60 5.35
N ILE A 51 -0.31 -8.86 5.78
CA ILE A 51 -1.22 -8.12 4.89
C ILE A 51 -0.43 -7.09 4.07
N ALA A 52 0.40 -6.28 4.73
CA ALA A 52 1.19 -5.24 4.08
C ALA A 52 2.17 -5.81 3.04
N GLN A 53 2.91 -6.86 3.41
CA GLN A 53 3.88 -7.50 2.52
C GLN A 53 3.20 -8.15 1.31
N THR A 54 2.06 -8.79 1.52
CA THR A 54 1.29 -9.41 0.44
C THR A 54 0.77 -8.36 -0.54
N ALA A 55 0.18 -7.28 -0.04
CA ALA A 55 -0.33 -6.19 -0.86
C ALA A 55 0.79 -5.46 -1.62
N TYR A 56 1.91 -5.15 -0.95
CA TYR A 56 3.07 -4.54 -1.57
C TYR A 56 3.63 -5.41 -2.70
N HIS A 57 3.79 -6.72 -2.46
CA HIS A 57 4.33 -7.62 -3.47
C HIS A 57 3.39 -7.74 -4.68
N ALA A 58 2.07 -7.83 -4.44
CA ALA A 58 1.08 -7.85 -5.51
C ALA A 58 1.09 -6.55 -6.33
N TRP A 59 1.32 -5.42 -5.69
CA TRP A 59 1.39 -4.12 -6.34
C TRP A 59 2.69 -3.90 -7.12
N VAL A 60 3.85 -4.10 -6.49
CA VAL A 60 5.15 -3.71 -7.08
C VAL A 60 5.45 -4.46 -8.38
N ILE A 61 4.96 -5.71 -8.54
CA ILE A 61 5.14 -6.49 -9.76
C ILE A 61 4.29 -5.99 -10.94
N THR A 62 3.28 -5.15 -10.69
CA THR A 62 2.42 -4.54 -11.72
C THR A 62 2.99 -3.24 -12.28
N LEU A 63 4.05 -2.71 -11.67
CA LEU A 63 4.66 -1.45 -12.05
C LEU A 63 5.67 -1.65 -13.19
N ASP A 64 5.68 -0.71 -14.12
CA ASP A 64 6.70 -0.63 -15.16
C ASP A 64 8.00 0.00 -14.60
N PRO A 65 9.18 -0.36 -15.14
CA PRO A 65 10.39 0.43 -14.93
C PRO A 65 10.22 1.85 -15.54
N PRO A 66 10.78 2.91 -14.92
CA PRO A 66 11.69 2.88 -13.77
C PRO A 66 10.99 2.84 -12.40
N MET A 67 9.67 2.98 -12.35
CA MET A 67 8.90 3.09 -11.11
C MET A 67 9.05 1.86 -10.21
N ARG A 68 8.97 0.66 -10.80
CA ARG A 68 9.20 -0.58 -10.07
C ARG A 68 10.55 -0.60 -9.36
N SER A 69 11.61 -0.26 -10.08
CA SER A 69 12.98 -0.28 -9.57
C SER A 69 13.20 0.73 -8.44
N PHE A 70 12.53 1.89 -8.50
CA PHE A 70 12.56 2.88 -7.43
C PHE A 70 11.98 2.31 -6.12
N PHE A 71 10.80 1.70 -6.17
CA PHE A 71 10.19 1.11 -4.98
C PHE A 71 10.92 -0.14 -4.48
N GLU A 72 11.44 -0.99 -5.37
CA GLU A 72 12.30 -2.12 -4.99
C GLU A 72 13.57 -1.66 -4.26
N LEU A 73 14.21 -0.57 -4.71
CA LEU A 73 15.34 0.05 -4.00
C LEU A 73 14.90 0.61 -2.64
N ALA A 74 13.77 1.33 -2.60
CA ALA A 74 13.24 1.88 -1.36
C ALA A 74 12.92 0.79 -0.32
N GLN A 75 12.50 -0.40 -0.74
CA GLN A 75 12.28 -1.52 0.18
C GLN A 75 13.59 -2.06 0.79
N GLN A 76 14.71 -1.95 0.07
CA GLN A 76 16.02 -2.47 0.46
C GLN A 76 16.87 -1.45 1.23
N SER A 77 16.62 -0.15 1.03
CA SER A 77 17.31 0.94 1.69
C SER A 77 16.45 1.56 2.78
N GLU A 78 16.83 1.38 4.05
CA GLU A 78 16.10 1.95 5.19
C GLU A 78 16.03 3.49 5.10
N GLU A 79 17.12 4.14 4.70
CA GLU A 79 17.19 5.59 4.53
C GLU A 79 16.17 6.08 3.49
N LEU A 80 16.19 5.49 2.28
CA LEU A 80 15.27 5.86 1.22
C LEU A 80 13.82 5.56 1.59
N ASN A 81 13.56 4.45 2.27
CA ASN A 81 12.23 4.11 2.77
C ASN A 81 11.69 5.16 3.75
N GLN A 82 12.55 5.67 4.64
CA GLN A 82 12.17 6.69 5.60
C GLN A 82 11.89 8.02 4.92
N GLU A 83 12.73 8.46 3.97
CA GLU A 83 12.48 9.66 3.17
C GLU A 83 11.18 9.56 2.36
N LEU A 84 10.93 8.40 1.75
CA LEU A 84 9.71 8.14 0.99
C LEU A 84 8.45 8.28 1.85
N LYS A 85 8.48 7.74 3.08
CA LYS A 85 7.37 7.85 4.04
C LYS A 85 7.13 9.29 4.51
N GLN A 86 8.14 10.14 4.46
CA GLN A 86 8.04 11.56 4.83
C GLN A 86 7.53 12.44 3.69
N CYS A 87 7.43 11.92 2.46
CA CYS A 87 6.88 12.67 1.33
C CYS A 87 5.38 12.94 1.57
N GLN A 88 5.02 14.22 1.72
CA GLN A 88 3.64 14.68 1.90
C GLN A 88 3.03 15.32 0.66
N SER A 89 3.74 15.31 -0.47
CA SER A 89 3.25 15.87 -1.74
C SER A 89 3.89 15.19 -2.94
N LEU A 90 3.18 15.14 -4.06
CA LEU A 90 3.69 14.58 -5.30
C LEU A 90 5.02 15.23 -5.76
N PRO A 91 5.21 16.56 -5.71
CA PRO A 91 6.50 17.17 -6.04
C PRO A 91 7.67 16.66 -5.18
N ALA A 92 7.45 16.43 -3.88
CA ALA A 92 8.48 15.88 -2.99
C ALA A 92 8.84 14.44 -3.35
N ALA A 93 7.85 13.62 -3.72
CA ALA A 93 8.09 12.23 -4.16
C ALA A 93 8.85 12.18 -5.50
N ILE A 94 8.48 13.05 -6.45
CA ILE A 94 9.18 13.20 -7.74
C ILE A 94 10.63 13.65 -7.51
N ASP A 95 10.86 14.65 -6.66
CA ASP A 95 12.19 15.13 -6.32
C ASP A 95 13.05 14.03 -5.67
N LEU A 96 12.49 13.27 -4.72
CA LEU A 96 13.16 12.14 -4.09
C LEU A 96 13.58 11.08 -5.12
N ALA A 97 12.69 10.68 -6.02
CA ALA A 97 13.00 9.71 -7.07
C ALA A 97 14.13 10.19 -8.00
N ASN A 98 14.04 11.44 -8.45
CA ASN A 98 15.04 12.04 -9.35
C ASN A 98 16.41 12.18 -8.69
N ARG A 99 16.47 12.57 -7.41
CA ARG A 99 17.73 12.61 -6.64
C ARG A 99 18.36 11.24 -6.44
N ASN A 100 17.57 10.17 -6.50
CA ASN A 100 18.02 8.78 -6.46
C ASN A 100 18.27 8.17 -7.86
N GLY A 101 18.29 8.99 -8.91
CA GLY A 101 18.64 8.56 -10.27
C GLY A 101 17.49 7.95 -11.08
N PHE A 102 16.25 8.05 -10.59
CA PHE A 102 15.06 7.59 -11.32
C PHE A 102 14.35 8.78 -11.94
N ALA A 103 14.40 8.87 -13.28
CA ALA A 103 13.69 9.90 -14.04
C ALA A 103 12.18 9.65 -14.05
N LEU A 104 11.51 9.93 -12.92
CA LEU A 104 10.07 9.78 -12.74
C LEU A 104 9.37 11.15 -12.78
N ALA A 105 8.19 11.17 -13.38
CA ALA A 105 7.30 12.32 -13.51
C ALA A 105 5.93 12.04 -12.88
N ALA A 106 5.08 13.06 -12.85
CA ALA A 106 3.74 12.97 -12.25
C ALA A 106 2.90 11.81 -12.83
N ASP A 107 2.97 11.59 -14.14
CA ASP A 107 2.23 10.52 -14.81
C ASP A 107 2.66 9.12 -14.32
N ASP A 108 3.94 8.91 -14.04
CA ASP A 108 4.43 7.64 -13.50
C ASP A 108 3.83 7.36 -12.11
N PHE A 109 3.79 8.37 -11.24
CA PHE A 109 3.16 8.27 -9.92
C PHE A 109 1.64 8.09 -10.02
N GLN A 110 0.99 8.72 -11.00
CA GLN A 110 -0.43 8.52 -11.26
C GLN A 110 -0.73 7.08 -11.69
N GLN A 111 0.07 6.50 -12.59
CA GLN A 111 -0.07 5.10 -13.00
C GLN A 111 0.16 4.14 -11.82
N ALA A 112 1.17 4.41 -10.99
CA ALA A 112 1.44 3.61 -9.80
C ALA A 112 0.30 3.70 -8.76
N ALA A 113 -0.32 4.88 -8.62
CA ALA A 113 -1.50 5.08 -7.78
C ALA A 113 -2.72 4.29 -8.30
N ILE A 114 -2.96 4.31 -9.61
CA ILE A 114 -4.03 3.51 -10.25
C ILE A 114 -3.78 2.02 -10.02
N ALA A 115 -2.54 1.56 -10.21
CA ALA A 115 -2.16 0.18 -9.92
C ALA A 115 -2.39 -0.19 -8.45
N ALA A 116 -2.05 0.70 -7.51
CA ALA A 116 -2.31 0.50 -6.08
C ALA A 116 -3.82 0.41 -5.78
N ALA A 117 -4.63 1.26 -6.41
CA ALA A 117 -6.08 1.27 -6.25
C ALA A 117 -6.72 -0.05 -6.72
N ALA A 118 -6.18 -0.66 -7.77
CA ALA A 118 -6.67 -1.92 -8.33
C ALA A 118 -6.37 -3.16 -7.46
N ILE A 119 -5.48 -3.06 -6.48
CA ILE A 119 -5.19 -4.17 -5.54
C ILE A 119 -6.39 -4.38 -4.62
N PRO A 120 -7.00 -5.58 -4.55
CA PRO A 120 -8.09 -5.83 -3.62
C PRO A 120 -7.67 -5.68 -2.17
N GLY A 121 -8.57 -5.16 -1.33
CA GLY A 121 -8.33 -5.00 0.11
C GLY A 121 -7.40 -3.84 0.46
N PHE A 122 -6.72 -3.96 1.61
CA PHE A 122 -5.93 -2.88 2.19
C PHE A 122 -4.50 -2.91 1.69
N SER A 123 -3.92 -1.74 1.43
CA SER A 123 -2.49 -1.58 1.20
C SER A 123 -2.00 -0.23 1.74
N PHE A 124 -0.73 -0.17 2.14
CA PHE A 124 -0.12 1.09 2.59
C PHE A 124 0.09 2.04 1.42
N GLU A 125 0.26 1.50 0.22
CA GLU A 125 0.47 2.24 -1.02
C GLU A 125 -0.76 3.08 -1.34
N LYS A 126 -1.97 2.53 -1.18
CA LYS A 126 -3.23 3.28 -1.34
C LYS A 126 -3.27 4.49 -0.39
N LEU A 127 -2.91 4.29 0.88
CA LEU A 127 -2.89 5.38 1.85
C LEU A 127 -1.83 6.42 1.50
N TRP A 128 -0.65 5.98 1.07
CA TRP A 128 0.43 6.87 0.70
C TRP A 128 0.06 7.73 -0.52
N PHE A 129 -0.41 7.12 -1.62
CA PHE A 129 -0.85 7.86 -2.81
C PHE A 129 -2.02 8.81 -2.55
N ARG A 130 -2.96 8.39 -1.70
CA ARG A 130 -4.05 9.25 -1.23
C ARG A 130 -3.55 10.47 -0.47
N ASN A 131 -2.56 10.31 0.40
CA ASN A 131 -1.94 11.43 1.11
C ASN A 131 -1.18 12.37 0.17
N LEU A 132 -0.71 11.88 -0.98
CA LEU A 132 -0.14 12.72 -2.04
C LEU A 132 -1.19 13.41 -2.91
N GLY A 133 -2.48 13.09 -2.75
CA GLY A 133 -3.59 13.63 -3.55
C GLY A 133 -3.83 12.92 -4.88
N LEU A 134 -3.38 11.67 -5.04
CA LEU A 134 -3.51 10.89 -6.28
C LEU A 134 -4.69 9.89 -6.28
N LEU A 135 -5.33 9.68 -5.13
CA LEU A 135 -6.50 8.80 -4.91
C LEU A 135 -7.51 9.44 -3.95
#